data_AF-A0A1I5PBI7-F1
#
_entry.id   AF-A0A1I5PBI7-F1
#
_cell.length_a   1.000
_cell.length_b   1.000
_cell.length_c   1.000
_cell.angle_alpha   90.00
_cell.angle_beta   90.00
_cell.angle_gamma   90.00
#
_symmetry.space_group_name_H-M   'P 1'
#
loop_
_entity.id
_entity.type
_entity.pdbx_description
1 polymer ?
#
loop_
_entity_poly.entity_id
_entity_poly.type
_entity_poly.pdbx_seq_one_letter_code
_entity_poly.pdbx_strand_id
1 'polypeptide(L)'
;MNKSSFSVAALAIASIATSPLAAKESENEKSMRQIAECGYVIYQVEREGIALEYGAETWDSIVSQVSQGTGLEARPYLEMAQAKYKRMERKMGADYTFERLKKRALECNAQL
;
A
#
# COMPACT_ATOMS: atom_id res chain seq x y z
N MET A 1 35.22 36.81 51.35
CA MET A 1 33.98 36.69 52.15
C MET A 1 32.91 37.41 51.32
N ASN A 2 31.81 36.82 50.81
CA ASN A 2 31.04 35.64 51.18
C ASN A 2 30.63 34.80 49.96
N LYS A 3 30.41 33.51 50.24
CA LYS A 3 29.93 32.43 49.36
C LYS A 3 28.43 32.59 49.07
N SER A 4 27.99 32.11 47.91
CA SER A 4 26.87 31.16 47.84
C SER A 4 26.73 30.56 46.44
N SER A 5 27.01 29.27 46.38
CA SER A 5 26.67 28.36 45.30
C SER A 5 25.18 28.01 45.38
N PHE A 6 24.50 27.89 44.24
CA PHE A 6 23.26 27.12 44.13
C PHE A 6 23.38 26.14 42.97
N SER A 7 23.54 24.87 43.33
CA SER A 7 23.32 23.71 42.47
C SER A 7 21.82 23.52 42.23
N VAL A 8 21.43 23.18 41.01
CA VAL A 8 20.15 22.50 40.74
C VAL A 8 20.44 21.22 39.98
N ALA A 9 20.11 20.11 40.63
CA ALA A 9 20.22 18.77 40.11
C ALA A 9 18.98 18.38 39.26
N ALA A 10 19.26 17.56 38.25
CA ALA A 10 18.47 16.43 37.74
C ALA A 10 16.95 16.57 37.50
N LEU A 11 16.56 16.31 36.25
CA LEU A 11 15.40 15.45 35.96
C LEU A 11 15.66 14.68 34.66
N ALA A 12 15.98 13.39 34.82
CA ALA A 12 15.99 12.42 33.74
C ALA A 12 14.53 12.09 33.37
N ILE A 13 14.09 12.50 32.18
CA ILE A 13 12.86 11.99 31.61
C ILE A 13 13.24 10.73 30.84
N ALA A 14 13.08 9.58 31.51
CA ALA A 14 13.03 8.30 30.85
C ALA A 14 11.75 8.27 29.99
N SER A 15 11.85 8.79 28.77
CA SER A 15 10.83 8.58 27.75
C SER A 15 10.86 7.09 27.42
N ILE A 16 9.92 6.36 28.00
CA ILE A 16 9.52 5.04 27.55
C ILE A 16 9.05 5.26 26.12
N ALA A 17 9.97 5.10 25.15
CA ALA A 17 9.62 4.99 23.76
C ALA A 17 8.86 3.69 23.64
N THR A 18 7.54 3.79 23.76
CA THR A 18 6.61 2.76 23.36
C THR A 18 6.96 2.39 21.93
N SER A 19 7.48 1.18 21.75
CA SER A 19 7.63 0.55 20.45
C SER A 19 6.35 0.80 19.66
N PRO A 20 6.41 1.20 18.37
CA PRO A 20 5.20 1.37 17.61
C PRO A 20 4.56 0.00 17.49
N LEU A 21 3.49 -0.22 18.27
CA LEU A 21 2.49 -1.23 17.97
C LEU A 21 2.10 -0.97 16.53
N ALA A 22 2.49 -1.88 15.63
CA ALA A 22 1.96 -1.92 14.29
C ALA A 22 0.43 -1.96 14.43
N ALA A 23 -0.21 -0.81 14.22
CA ALA A 23 -1.64 -0.68 14.35
C ALA A 23 -2.26 -1.72 13.41
N LYS A 24 -3.19 -2.52 13.95
CA LYS A 24 -3.93 -3.51 13.16
C LYS A 24 -4.62 -2.75 12.02
N GLU A 25 -4.29 -3.12 10.79
CA GLU A 25 -4.87 -2.51 9.60
C GLU A 25 -6.40 -2.57 9.66
N SER A 26 -7.04 -1.45 9.34
CA SER A 26 -8.50 -1.38 9.30
C SER A 26 -9.05 -2.19 8.12
N GLU A 27 -10.33 -2.59 8.21
CA GLU A 27 -11.00 -3.29 7.10
C GLU A 27 -11.02 -2.42 5.83
N ASN A 28 -11.24 -1.11 5.97
CA ASN A 28 -11.22 -0.16 4.87
C ASN A 28 -9.85 -0.10 4.17
N GLU A 29 -8.76 -0.02 4.94
CA GLU A 29 -7.39 -0.03 4.38
C GLU A 29 -7.10 -1.35 3.65
N LYS A 30 -7.55 -2.47 4.21
CA LYS A 30 -7.38 -3.79 3.59
C LYS A 30 -8.13 -3.87 2.26
N SER A 31 -9.38 -3.43 2.23
CA SER A 31 -10.21 -3.37 1.02
C SER A 31 -9.58 -2.45 -0.04
N MET A 32 -9.16 -1.25 0.38
CA MET A 32 -8.53 -0.28 -0.52
C MET A 32 -7.24 -0.83 -1.14
N ARG A 33 -6.40 -1.48 -0.34
CA ARG A 33 -5.18 -2.12 -0.83
C ARG A 33 -5.48 -3.22 -1.85
N GLN A 34 -6.48 -4.06 -1.58
CA GLN A 34 -6.84 -5.14 -2.50
C GLN A 34 -7.35 -4.62 -3.83
N ILE A 35 -8.23 -3.62 -3.80
CA ILE A 35 -8.83 -3.02 -4.99
C ILE A 35 -7.80 -2.23 -5.80
N ALA A 36 -6.94 -1.45 -5.13
CA ALA A 36 -5.83 -0.76 -5.79
C ALA A 36 -4.83 -1.74 -6.43
N GLU A 37 -4.55 -2.88 -5.77
CA GLU A 37 -3.74 -3.93 -6.39
C GLU A 37 -4.41 -4.48 -7.66
N CYS A 38 -5.72 -4.75 -7.61
CA CYS A 38 -6.47 -5.23 -8.77
C CYS A 38 -6.46 -4.23 -9.94
N GLY A 39 -6.72 -2.94 -9.67
CA GLY A 39 -6.62 -1.90 -10.70
C GLY A 39 -5.21 -1.80 -11.31
N TYR A 40 -4.17 -1.87 -10.47
CA TYR A 40 -2.80 -1.87 -10.95
C TYR A 40 -2.47 -3.06 -11.85
N VAL A 41 -2.79 -4.29 -11.44
CA VAL A 41 -2.40 -5.48 -12.22
C VAL A 41 -3.18 -5.58 -13.53
N ILE A 42 -4.45 -5.19 -13.54
CA ILE A 42 -5.29 -5.22 -14.76
C ILE A 42 -4.78 -4.21 -15.77
N TYR A 43 -4.51 -2.97 -15.33
CA TYR A 43 -3.89 -1.96 -16.18
C TYR A 43 -2.58 -2.45 -16.81
N GLN A 44 -1.72 -3.14 -16.05
CA GLN A 44 -0.44 -3.61 -16.58
C GLN A 44 -0.58 -4.75 -17.60
N VAL A 45 -1.50 -5.70 -17.39
CA VAL A 45 -1.67 -6.81 -18.35
C VAL A 45 -2.38 -6.37 -19.62
N GLU A 46 -3.29 -5.39 -19.53
CA GLU A 46 -3.94 -4.80 -20.72
C GLU A 46 -2.96 -4.02 -21.59
N ARG A 47 -1.99 -3.33 -20.98
CA ARG A 47 -0.90 -2.66 -21.73
C ARG A 47 -0.04 -3.62 -22.53
N GLU A 48 0.04 -4.88 -22.11
CA GLU A 48 0.73 -5.97 -22.81
C GLU A 48 -0.22 -6.75 -23.75
N GLY A 49 -1.44 -6.23 -23.98
CA GLY A 49 -2.40 -6.75 -24.95
C GLY A 49 -3.31 -7.86 -24.45
N ILE A 50 -3.34 -8.15 -23.14
CA ILE A 50 -4.26 -9.13 -22.56
C ILE A 50 -5.60 -8.46 -22.26
N ALA A 51 -6.63 -8.77 -23.06
CA ALA A 51 -7.99 -8.31 -22.80
C ALA A 51 -8.66 -9.15 -21.70
N LEU A 52 -9.33 -8.47 -20.78
CA LEU A 52 -10.13 -9.06 -19.71
C LEU A 52 -11.58 -8.54 -19.81
N GLU A 53 -12.53 -9.25 -19.18
CA GLU A 53 -13.95 -8.85 -19.21
C GLU A 53 -14.18 -7.52 -18.48
N TYR A 54 -13.53 -7.34 -17.33
CA TYR A 54 -13.53 -6.12 -16.55
C TYR A 54 -12.15 -5.46 -16.63
N GLY A 55 -12.01 -4.56 -17.59
CA GLY A 55 -10.74 -3.89 -17.89
C GLY A 55 -10.34 -2.78 -16.93
N ALA A 56 -9.25 -2.08 -17.26
CA ALA A 56 -8.65 -1.07 -16.39
C ALA A 56 -9.60 0.08 -16.04
N GLU A 57 -10.46 0.49 -16.97
CA GLU A 57 -11.46 1.55 -16.73
C GLU A 57 -12.47 1.14 -15.63
N THR A 58 -12.98 -0.10 -15.69
CA THR A 58 -13.90 -0.62 -14.68
C THR A 58 -13.24 -0.63 -13.31
N TRP A 59 -12.00 -1.09 -13.22
CA TRP A 59 -11.27 -1.13 -11.95
C TRP A 59 -10.87 0.24 -11.43
N ASP A 60 -10.55 1.20 -12.30
CA ASP A 60 -10.29 2.59 -11.89
C ASP A 60 -11.56 3.22 -11.28
N SER A 61 -12.72 2.96 -11.88
CA SER A 61 -14.01 3.37 -11.31
C SER A 61 -14.26 2.76 -9.92
N ILE A 62 -13.97 1.47 -9.73
CA ILE A 62 -14.11 0.80 -8.42
C ILE A 62 -13.13 1.38 -7.39
N VAL A 63 -11.87 1.63 -7.77
CA VAL A 63 -10.88 2.31 -6.91
C VAL A 63 -11.41 3.67 -6.47
N SER A 64 -11.96 4.46 -7.38
CA SER A 64 -12.54 5.77 -7.09
C SER A 64 -13.74 5.67 -6.15
N GLN A 65 -14.66 4.73 -6.37
CA GLN A 65 -15.82 4.50 -5.52
C GLN A 65 -15.43 4.10 -4.09
N VAL A 66 -14.46 3.19 -3.94
CA VAL A 66 -14.00 2.78 -2.61
C VAL A 66 -13.22 3.89 -1.91
N SER A 67 -12.42 4.68 -2.64
CA SER A 67 -11.79 5.89 -2.11
C SER A 67 -12.83 6.84 -1.51
N GLN A 68 -13.90 7.12 -2.27
CA GLN A 68 -14.97 8.02 -1.83
C GLN A 68 -15.75 7.46 -0.64
N GLY A 69 -16.11 6.17 -0.69
CA GLY A 69 -16.90 5.52 0.38
C GLY A 69 -16.13 5.36 1.70
N THR A 70 -14.81 5.23 1.64
CA THR A 70 -13.96 5.04 2.83
C THR A 70 -13.29 6.33 3.33
N GLY A 71 -13.21 7.36 2.47
CA GLY A 71 -12.42 8.58 2.71
C GLY A 71 -10.90 8.37 2.59
N LEU A 72 -10.43 7.20 2.13
CA LEU A 72 -9.01 6.91 1.95
C LEU A 72 -8.52 7.43 0.59
N GLU A 73 -7.32 8.04 0.55
CA GLU A 73 -6.67 8.43 -0.71
C GLU A 73 -6.19 7.16 -1.44
N ALA A 74 -6.55 7.00 -2.71
CA ALA A 74 -6.19 5.81 -3.48
C ALA A 74 -4.72 5.71 -3.87
N ARG A 75 -4.10 6.86 -4.16
CA ARG A 75 -2.75 6.93 -4.74
C ARG A 75 -1.68 6.19 -3.92
N PRO A 76 -1.61 6.33 -2.57
CA PRO A 76 -0.67 5.55 -1.76
C PRO A 76 -0.78 4.03 -1.97
N TYR A 77 -2.00 3.50 -2.11
CA TYR A 77 -2.21 2.05 -2.29
C TYR A 77 -1.83 1.58 -3.69
N LEU A 78 -2.06 2.40 -4.71
CA LEU A 78 -1.59 2.14 -6.07
C LEU A 78 -0.06 2.14 -6.14
N GLU A 79 0.59 3.10 -5.47
CA GLU A 79 2.05 3.14 -5.35
C GLU A 79 2.61 1.93 -4.60
N MET A 80 1.92 1.46 -3.55
CA MET A 80 2.29 0.23 -2.85
C MET A 80 2.23 -1.00 -3.76
N ALA A 81 1.17 -1.11 -4.57
CA ALA A 81 1.04 -2.19 -5.56
C ALA A 81 2.17 -2.11 -6.61
N GLN A 82 2.44 -0.93 -7.17
CA GLN A 82 3.55 -0.73 -8.10
C GLN A 82 4.89 -1.12 -7.47
N ALA A 83 5.16 -0.69 -6.25
CA ALA A 83 6.40 -1.00 -5.53
C ALA A 83 6.54 -2.50 -5.25
N LYS A 84 5.44 -3.20 -4.93
CA LYS A 84 5.42 -4.67 -4.76
C LYS A 84 5.93 -5.38 -6.01
N TYR A 85 5.38 -5.05 -7.17
CA TYR A 85 5.75 -5.72 -8.43
C TYR A 85 7.12 -5.28 -8.95
N LYS A 86 7.51 -4.01 -8.79
CA LYS A 86 8.89 -3.56 -9.09
C LYS A 86 9.94 -4.29 -8.24
N ARG A 87 9.66 -4.53 -6.96
CA ARG A 87 10.56 -5.33 -6.10
C ARG A 87 10.63 -6.79 -6.57
N MET A 88 9.50 -7.36 -7.00
CA MET A 88 9.44 -8.72 -7.52
C MET A 88 10.27 -8.84 -8.81
N GLU A 89 10.12 -7.89 -9.73
CA GLU A 89 10.86 -7.83 -10.99
C GLU A 89 12.37 -7.79 -10.75
N ARG A 90 12.84 -6.92 -9.85
CA ARG A 90 14.26 -6.84 -9.49
C ARG A 90 14.82 -8.15 -8.91
N LYS A 91 13.99 -8.93 -8.21
CA LYS A 91 14.42 -10.15 -7.52
C LYS A 91 14.31 -11.40 -8.39
N MET A 92 13.27 -11.47 -9.23
CA MET A 92 12.87 -12.69 -9.92
C MET A 92 12.94 -12.57 -11.45
N GLY A 93 13.05 -11.35 -11.99
CA GLY A 93 13.01 -11.07 -13.42
C GLY A 93 11.62 -10.62 -13.91
N ALA A 94 11.62 -10.05 -15.12
CA ALA A 94 10.43 -9.52 -15.77
C ALA A 94 9.40 -10.60 -16.09
N ASP A 95 9.81 -11.70 -16.74
CA ASP A 95 8.92 -12.78 -17.15
C ASP A 95 8.16 -13.39 -15.97
N TYR A 96 8.87 -13.72 -14.89
CA TYR A 96 8.25 -14.23 -13.66
C TYR A 96 7.22 -13.24 -13.10
N THR A 97 7.58 -11.95 -13.10
CA THR A 97 6.72 -10.91 -12.54
C THR A 97 5.49 -10.70 -13.41
N PHE A 98 5.62 -10.78 -14.72
CA PHE A 98 4.50 -10.68 -15.64
C PHE A 98 3.53 -11.85 -15.49
N GLU A 99 4.03 -13.09 -15.35
CA GLU A 99 3.16 -14.24 -15.07
C GLU A 99 2.42 -14.09 -13.71
N ARG A 100 3.05 -13.46 -12.73
CA ARG A 100 2.38 -13.11 -11.47
C ARG A 100 1.34 -12.00 -11.62
N LEU A 101 1.60 -10.97 -12.43
CA LEU A 101 0.63 -9.93 -12.76
C LEU A 101 -0.58 -10.54 -13.47
N LYS A 102 -0.36 -11.35 -14.50
CA LYS A 102 -1.39 -12.05 -15.26
C LYS A 102 -2.26 -12.93 -14.37
N LYS A 103 -1.64 -13.78 -13.54
CA LYS A 103 -2.39 -14.61 -12.59
C LYS A 103 -3.27 -13.75 -11.67
N ARG A 104 -2.71 -12.68 -11.10
CA ARG A 104 -3.45 -11.83 -10.18
C ARG A 104 -4.57 -11.06 -10.88
N ALA A 105 -4.35 -10.60 -12.11
CA ALA A 105 -5.36 -9.93 -12.91
C ALA A 105 -6.56 -10.85 -13.21
N LEU A 106 -6.31 -12.12 -13.51
CA LEU A 106 -7.37 -13.13 -13.68
C LEU A 106 -8.16 -13.37 -12.38
N GLU A 107 -7.46 -13.45 -11.25
CA GLU A 107 -8.11 -13.57 -9.93
C GLU A 107 -8.99 -12.35 -9.61
N CYS A 108 -8.54 -11.15 -9.95
CA CYS A 108 -9.33 -9.93 -9.79
C CYS A 108 -10.53 -9.91 -10.74
N ASN A 109 -10.33 -10.22 -12.02
CA ASN A 109 -11.42 -10.27 -13.00
C ASN A 109 -12.55 -11.22 -12.57
N ALA A 110 -12.23 -12.32 -11.89
CA ALA A 110 -13.22 -13.28 -11.39
C ALA A 110 -13.97 -12.83 -10.10
N GLN A 111 -13.62 -11.69 -9.52
CA GLN A 111 -14.28 -11.14 -8.32
C GLN A 111 -15.41 -10.18 -8.63
N LEU A 112 -15.56 -9.78 -9.90
CA LEU A 112 -16.65 -8.97 -10.42
C LEU A 112 -17.56 -9.86 -11.27
#